data_AF-A0A0F9B1S1-F1
#
_entry.id   AF-A0A0F9B1S1-F1
#
_cell.length_a   1.000
_cell.length_b   1.000
_cell.length_c   1.000
_cell.angle_alpha   90.00
_cell.angle_beta   90.00
_cell.angle_gamma   90.00
#
_symmetry.space_group_name_H-M   'P 1'
#
loop_
_entity.id
_entity.type
_entity.pdbx_description
1 polymer ?
#
loop_
_entity_poly.entity_id
_entity_poly.type
_entity_poly.pdbx_seq_one_letter_code
_entity_poly.pdbx_strand_id
1 'polypeptide(L)' 'MPTVEENRKIGDMTVGEVKAIIKDTVLEALDPDYGLELRPEVEEELRKSLNSKDRIPIEKVAEELGLKW' A
#
# COMPACT_ATOMS: atom_id res chain seq x y z
N MET A 1 -23.68 1.15 1.65
CA MET A 1 -22.73 0.64 0.64
C MET A 1 -23.54 -0.09 -0.41
N PRO A 2 -23.31 0.14 -1.72
CA PRO A 2 -23.93 -0.70 -2.72
C PRO A 2 -23.41 -2.12 -2.54
N THR A 3 -24.30 -3.05 -2.21
CA THR A 3 -24.01 -4.48 -2.18
C THR A 3 -23.81 -4.93 -3.62
N VAL A 4 -22.56 -5.28 -3.97
CA VAL A 4 -22.27 -5.91 -5.26
C VAL A 4 -22.93 -7.28 -5.27
N GLU A 5 -23.81 -7.55 -6.24
CA GLU A 5 -24.36 -8.89 -6.45
C GLU A 5 -23.24 -9.83 -6.92
N GLU A 6 -22.89 -10.83 -6.11
CA GLU A 6 -21.75 -11.74 -6.34
C GLU A 6 -21.77 -12.43 -7.72
N ASN A 7 -22.96 -12.64 -8.30
CA ASN A 7 -23.15 -13.40 -9.55
C ASN A 7 -23.56 -12.52 -10.76
N ARG A 8 -23.32 -11.21 -10.72
CA ARG A 8 -23.64 -10.33 -11.85
C ARG A 8 -22.70 -10.61 -13.02
N LYS A 9 -23.25 -10.89 -14.22
CA LYS A 9 -22.47 -10.95 -15.45
C LYS A 9 -21.85 -9.58 -15.75
N ILE A 10 -20.53 -9.51 -15.85
CA ILE A 10 -19.80 -8.30 -16.24
C ILE A 10 -19.32 -8.45 -17.68
N GLY A 11 -20.10 -7.87 -18.62
CA GLY A 11 -19.69 -7.59 -20.00
C GLY A 11 -19.14 -8.74 -20.84
N ASP A 12 -18.57 -8.36 -21.99
CA ASP A 12 -17.69 -9.20 -22.79
C ASP A 12 -16.28 -8.63 -22.64
N MET A 13 -15.30 -9.48 -22.25
CA MET A 13 -13.91 -9.09 -22.04
C MET A 13 -12.99 -9.86 -22.98
N THR A 14 -11.92 -9.22 -23.42
CA THR A 14 -10.83 -9.91 -24.13
C THR A 14 -10.00 -10.74 -23.16
N VAL A 15 -9.28 -11.74 -23.69
CA VAL A 15 -8.32 -12.55 -22.92
C VAL A 15 -7.25 -11.68 -22.26
N GLY A 16 -6.87 -10.57 -22.90
CA GLY A 16 -5.88 -9.64 -22.36
C GLY A 16 -6.38 -8.92 -21.10
N GLU A 17 -7.61 -8.40 -21.15
CA GLU A 17 -8.22 -7.70 -20.02
C GLU A 17 -8.43 -8.64 -18.82
N VAL A 18 -8.86 -9.89 -19.07
CA VAL A 18 -9.00 -10.89 -17.99
C VAL A 18 -7.65 -11.20 -17.35
N LYS A 19 -6.60 -11.37 -18.14
CA LYS A 19 -5.24 -11.59 -17.62
C LYS A 19 -4.72 -10.40 -16.81
N ALA A 20 -5.03 -9.18 -17.25
CA ALA A 20 -4.64 -7.96 -16.54
C ALA A 20 -5.31 -7.90 -15.16
N ILE A 21 -6.63 -8.07 -15.08
CA ILE A 21 -7.35 -8.08 -13.79
C ILE A 21 -6.79 -9.14 -12.84
N ILE A 22 -6.63 -10.38 -13.31
CA ILE A 22 -6.10 -11.46 -12.46
C ILE A 22 -4.70 -11.11 -11.95
N LYS A 23 -3.84 -10.57 -12.82
CA LYS A 23 -2.49 -10.17 -12.45
C LYS A 23 -2.52 -9.07 -11.39
N ASP A 24 -3.31 -8.02 -11.60
CA ASP A 24 -3.40 -6.89 -10.67
C ASP A 24 -3.96 -7.36 -9.32
N THR A 25 -5.00 -8.19 -9.31
CA THR A 25 -5.55 -8.78 -8.07
C THR A 25 -4.52 -9.64 -7.31
N VAL A 26 -3.72 -10.44 -8.01
CA VAL A 26 -2.66 -11.23 -7.38
C VAL A 26 -1.59 -10.34 -6.78
N LEU A 27 -1.24 -9.25 -7.47
CA LEU A 27 -0.23 -8.31 -6.99
C LEU A 27 -0.73 -7.50 -5.79
N GLU A 28 -1.98 -7.05 -5.79
CA GLU A 28 -2.65 -6.44 -4.63
C GLU A 28 -2.73 -7.39 -3.42
N ALA A 29 -2.94 -8.69 -3.65
CA ALA A 29 -2.97 -9.67 -2.57
C ALA A 29 -1.59 -9.91 -1.94
N LEU A 30 -0.50 -9.69 -2.69
CA LEU A 30 0.88 -9.82 -2.22
C LEU A 30 1.41 -8.53 -1.59
N ASP A 31 1.04 -7.40 -2.18
CA ASP A 31 1.38 -6.05 -1.75
C ASP A 31 0.09 -5.23 -1.71
N PRO A 32 -0.49 -4.99 -0.52
CA PRO A 32 -1.73 -4.24 -0.36
C PRO A 32 -1.69 -2.82 -0.95
N ASP A 33 -0.49 -2.27 -1.13
CA ASP A 33 -0.26 -0.94 -1.68
C ASP A 33 0.14 -0.97 -3.17
N TYR A 34 0.06 -2.15 -3.82
CA TYR A 34 0.42 -2.31 -5.22
C TYR A 34 -0.37 -1.34 -6.12
N GLY A 35 0.35 -0.55 -6.90
CA GLY A 35 -0.25 0.42 -7.81
C GLY A 35 -0.81 1.69 -7.14
N LEU A 36 -0.67 1.84 -5.83
CA LEU A 36 -1.04 3.07 -5.12
C LEU A 36 0.12 4.06 -5.12
N GLU A 37 -0.23 5.35 -5.13
CA GLU A 37 0.70 6.46 -4.95
C GLU A 37 0.57 7.03 -3.54
N LEU A 38 1.66 7.63 -3.04
CA LEU A 38 1.61 8.33 -1.76
C LEU A 38 0.68 9.54 -1.86
N ARG A 39 -0.07 9.79 -0.79
CA ARG A 39 -0.82 11.03 -0.64
C ARG A 39 0.17 12.21 -0.63
N PRO A 40 -0.14 13.36 -1.26
CA PRO A 40 0.78 14.49 -1.38
C PRO A 40 1.35 14.97 -0.03
N GLU A 41 0.54 14.97 1.02
CA GLU A 41 0.92 15.35 2.38
C GLU A 41 1.92 14.35 3.00
N VAL A 42 1.77 13.06 2.74
CA VAL A 42 2.69 12.02 3.20
C VAL A 42 4.03 12.14 2.47
N GLU A 43 3.98 12.41 1.17
CA GLU A 43 5.18 12.66 0.37
C GLU A 43 5.94 13.90 0.88
N GLU A 44 5.23 14.99 1.20
CA GLU A 44 5.83 16.21 1.75
C GLU A 44 6.48 15.97 3.12
N GLU A 45 5.80 15.25 4.02
CA GLU A 45 6.33 14.87 5.33
C GLU A 45 7.58 13.99 5.20
N LEU A 46 7.57 13.01 4.30
CA LEU A 46 8.73 12.18 3.99
C LEU A 46 9.91 13.02 3.48
N ARG A 47 9.66 13.95 2.56
CA ARG A 47 10.69 14.89 2.06
C ARG A 47 11.28 15.74 3.18
N LYS A 48 10.47 16.21 4.13
CA LYS A 48 10.95 16.94 5.32
C LYS A 48 11.78 16.04 6.22
N SER A 49 11.30 14.84 6.51
CA SER A 49 11.99 13.84 7.33
C SER A 49 13.36 13.47 6.78
N LEU A 50 13.45 13.20 5.47
CA LEU A 50 14.71 12.87 4.78
C LEU A 50 15.77 13.97 4.90
N ASN A 51 15.35 15.23 4.93
CA ASN A 51 16.24 16.38 5.08
C ASN A 51 16.56 16.71 6.55
N SER A 52 15.85 16.10 7.51
CA SER A 52 16.10 16.32 8.93
C SER A 52 17.40 15.65 9.39
N LYS A 53 18.09 16.32 10.31
CA LYS A 53 19.24 15.76 11.06
C LYS A 53 18.86 15.30 12.46
N ASP A 54 17.61 15.49 12.87
CA ASP A 54 17.14 15.04 14.16
C ASP A 54 17.12 13.52 14.19
N ARG A 55 17.73 12.94 15.22
CA ARG A 55 17.82 11.48 15.39
C ARG A 55 17.31 11.13 16.78
N ILE A 56 16.65 9.99 16.86
CA ILE A 56 16.22 9.40 18.12
C ILE A 56 17.26 8.33 18.49
N PRO A 57 17.74 8.28 19.75
CA PRO A 57 18.60 7.20 20.21
C PRO A 57 17.93 5.84 20.02
N ILE A 58 18.72 4.85 19.61
CA ILE A 58 18.21 3.52 19.27
C ILE A 58 17.65 2.80 20.49
N GLU A 59 18.17 3.09 21.68
CA GLU A 59 17.69 2.57 22.96
C GLU A 59 16.25 3.01 23.22
N LYS A 60 15.92 4.27 22.90
CA LYS A 60 14.56 4.81 23.06
C LYS A 60 13.59 4.16 22.07
N VAL A 61 14.02 3.97 20.82
CA VAL A 61 13.21 3.28 19.80
C VAL A 61 12.97 1.82 20.19
N ALA A 62 13.98 1.15 20.72
CA ALA A 62 13.86 -0.23 21.18
C ALA A 62 12.88 -0.37 22.36
N GLU A 63 12.92 0.56 23.32
CA GLU A 63 11.96 0.60 24.43
C GLU A 63 10.52 0.80 23.93
N GLU A 64 10.28 1.76 23.03
CA GLU A 64 8.95 2.04 22.46
C GLU A 64 8.39 0.84 21.67
N LEU A 65 9.25 0.08 21.00
CA LEU A 65 8.87 -1.09 20.21
C LEU A 65 8.89 -2.41 21.02
N GLY A 66 9.25 -2.37 22.31
CA GLY A 66 9.36 -3.56 23.15
C GLY A 66 10.47 -4.54 22.74
N LEU A 67 11.52 -4.03 22.10
CA LEU A 67 12.67 -4.80 21.62
C LEU A 67 13.79 -4.82 22.68
N LYS A 68 14.51 -5.94 22.80
CA LYS A 68 15.75 -5.99 23.58
C LYS A 68 16.89 -5.48 22.71
N TRP A 69 17.60 -4.45 23.19
CA TRP A 69 18.73 -3.82 22.53
C TRP A 69 20.04 -4.12 23.25
#